data_AF-A0A3B5AD65-F1
#
_entry.id   AF-A0A3B5AD65-F1
#
_cell.length_a   1.000
_cell.length_b   1.000
_cell.length_c   1.000
_cell.angle_alpha   90.00
_cell.angle_beta   90.00
_cell.angle_gamma   90.00
#
_symmetry.space_group_name_H-M   'P 1'
#
loop_
_entity.id
_entity.type
_entity.pdbx_description
1 polymer ?
#
loop_
_entity_poly.entity_id
_entity_poly.type
_entity_poly.pdbx_seq_one_letter_code
_entity_poly.pdbx_strand_id
1 'polypeptide(L)'
;MNIVQRLECFCLSREKLEEVSDQLTNDLIRGLDNLHPEPPVKMLPTFIRATPDGTEEGDYLALDLGGTNLRVFHVRVVKEKREVLMMDSKTCSIPQKIMLGPGEQLFDYIAEHLSKFLKSRDLKGQTLPLGFTFSFPCEQKSILISWTKGFNCSGVVGQDVVRLLKEAIHRRGDYGISSVAMANDTVGTMMSCGYRDQSCEIGMIIGTGTNACYMEEMKNVKRVEGEDGRMCINTEWGGFGNDGSLGDKKINILTDFDRLVDQKSINHGHYMYVG
;
A
#
# COMPACT_ATOMS: atom_id res chain seq x y z
N MET A 1 -38.37 -13.91 -12.53
CA MET A 1 -37.67 -13.49 -11.30
C MET A 1 -37.79 -11.99 -11.20
N ASN A 2 -38.41 -11.48 -10.13
CA ASN A 2 -38.52 -10.02 -9.91
C ASN A 2 -37.15 -9.47 -9.46
N ILE A 3 -36.86 -8.18 -9.71
CA ILE A 3 -35.63 -7.49 -9.31
C ILE A 3 -35.31 -7.74 -7.84
N VAL A 4 -36.31 -7.71 -6.95
CA VAL A 4 -36.15 -7.95 -5.51
C VAL A 4 -35.48 -9.31 -5.24
N GLN A 5 -36.00 -10.39 -5.83
CA GLN A 5 -35.45 -11.75 -5.69
C GLN A 5 -34.02 -11.87 -6.23
N ARG A 6 -33.64 -11.02 -7.20
CA ARG A 6 -32.27 -11.01 -7.75
C ARG A 6 -31.29 -10.22 -6.89
N LEU A 7 -31.79 -9.31 -6.05
CA LEU A 7 -30.98 -8.50 -5.16
C LEU A 7 -30.87 -9.10 -3.75
N GLU A 8 -31.76 -10.01 -3.37
CA GLU A 8 -31.75 -10.70 -2.07
C GLU A 8 -30.40 -11.35 -1.74
N CYS A 9 -29.66 -11.87 -2.74
CA CYS A 9 -28.35 -12.48 -2.53
C CYS A 9 -27.26 -11.49 -2.06
N PHE A 10 -27.49 -10.18 -2.16
CA PHE A 10 -26.58 -9.13 -1.66
C PHE A 10 -26.98 -8.62 -0.26
N CYS A 11 -28.13 -9.05 0.28
CA CYS A 11 -28.58 -8.66 1.60
C CYS A 11 -27.99 -9.59 2.66
N LEU A 12 -26.93 -9.14 3.33
CA LEU A 12 -26.33 -9.88 4.44
C LEU A 12 -27.09 -9.61 5.75
N SER A 13 -27.44 -10.68 6.46
CA SER A 13 -27.97 -10.58 7.83
C SER A 13 -26.87 -10.13 8.79
N ARG A 14 -27.27 -9.63 9.96
CA ARG A 14 -26.32 -9.30 11.03
C ARG A 14 -25.46 -10.50 11.43
N GLU A 15 -26.08 -11.66 11.59
CA GLU A 15 -25.39 -12.92 11.91
C GLU A 15 -24.31 -13.23 10.86
N LYS A 16 -24.61 -13.03 9.58
CA LYS A 16 -23.65 -13.24 8.50
C LYS A 16 -22.50 -12.23 8.52
N LEU A 17 -22.76 -10.97 8.88
CA LEU A 17 -21.71 -9.96 9.06
C LEU A 17 -20.81 -10.29 10.26
N GLU A 18 -21.37 -10.83 11.33
CA GLU A 18 -20.62 -11.31 12.50
C GLU A 18 -19.70 -12.50 12.12
N GLU A 19 -20.21 -13.47 11.36
CA GLU A 19 -19.38 -14.56 10.81
C GLU A 19 -18.20 -14.07 9.95
N VAL A 20 -18.45 -13.08 9.08
CA VAL A 20 -17.40 -12.46 8.24
C VAL A 20 -16.35 -11.77 9.12
N SER A 21 -16.79 -11.01 10.13
CA SER A 21 -15.93 -10.30 11.07
C SER A 21 -15.04 -11.28 11.86
N ASP A 22 -15.61 -12.36 12.36
CA ASP A 22 -14.88 -13.40 13.10
C ASP A 22 -13.85 -14.08 12.21
N GLN A 23 -14.22 -14.39 10.95
CA GLN A 23 -13.30 -15.00 10.01
C GLN A 23 -12.14 -14.07 9.63
N LEU A 24 -12.41 -12.78 9.38
CA LEU A 24 -11.35 -11.81 9.14
C LEU A 24 -10.42 -11.69 10.35
N THR A 25 -10.98 -11.63 11.57
CA THR A 25 -10.20 -11.58 12.82
C THR A 25 -9.26 -12.79 12.93
N ASN A 26 -9.76 -13.99 12.64
CA ASN A 26 -8.94 -15.20 12.64
C ASN A 26 -7.81 -15.13 11.61
N ASP A 27 -8.07 -14.61 10.41
CA ASP A 27 -7.04 -14.50 9.37
C ASP A 27 -6.01 -13.39 9.67
N LEU A 28 -6.40 -12.30 10.35
CA LEU A 28 -5.47 -11.31 10.90
C LEU A 28 -4.53 -11.95 11.94
N ILE A 29 -5.07 -12.70 12.90
CA ILE A 29 -4.27 -13.40 13.92
C ILE A 29 -3.31 -14.39 13.26
N ARG A 30 -3.80 -15.18 12.30
CA ARG A 30 -2.98 -16.14 11.56
C ARG A 30 -1.88 -15.47 10.74
N GLY A 31 -2.14 -14.29 10.18
CA GLY A 31 -1.17 -13.52 9.42
C GLY A 31 0.00 -13.00 10.25
N LEU A 32 -0.25 -12.65 11.51
CA LEU A 32 0.81 -12.18 12.44
C LEU A 32 1.77 -13.30 12.88
N ASP A 33 1.32 -14.55 12.79
CA ASP A 33 2.11 -15.72 13.12
C ASP A 33 3.11 -16.09 12.01
N ASN A 34 4.14 -16.87 12.36
CA ASN A 34 5.12 -17.47 11.45
C ASN A 34 4.76 -18.90 11.02
N LEU A 35 3.67 -19.47 11.55
CA LEU A 35 3.29 -20.86 11.31
C LEU A 35 2.68 -21.11 9.93
N HIS A 36 2.18 -20.06 9.26
CA HIS A 36 1.51 -20.18 7.96
C HIS A 36 2.36 -19.49 6.88
N PRO A 37 2.91 -20.24 5.90
CA PRO A 37 3.76 -19.66 4.86
C PRO A 37 3.00 -18.70 3.94
N GLU A 38 1.69 -18.94 3.70
CA GLU A 38 0.86 -18.11 2.82
C GLU A 38 -0.53 -17.87 3.43
N PRO A 39 -0.66 -17.01 4.45
CA PRO A 39 -1.97 -16.66 4.99
C PRO A 39 -2.73 -15.76 3.99
N PRO A 40 -4.06 -15.87 3.89
CA PRO A 40 -4.86 -15.05 2.97
C PRO A 40 -4.74 -13.55 3.29
N VAL A 41 -4.64 -13.20 4.58
CA VAL A 41 -4.31 -11.86 5.06
C VAL A 41 -2.87 -11.85 5.56
N LYS A 42 -2.01 -11.04 4.93
CA LYS A 42 -0.54 -11.19 5.04
C LYS A 42 0.07 -10.60 6.30
N MET A 43 -0.54 -9.54 6.85
CA MET A 43 -0.07 -8.84 8.06
C MET A 43 1.41 -8.46 8.02
N LEU A 44 1.78 -7.72 6.98
CA LEU A 44 3.15 -7.38 6.65
C LEU A 44 3.73 -6.34 7.62
N PRO A 45 4.86 -6.63 8.28
CA PRO A 45 5.60 -5.66 9.09
C PRO A 45 6.10 -4.47 8.27
N THR A 46 5.75 -3.26 8.67
CA THR A 46 6.17 -2.03 7.96
C THR A 46 7.50 -1.45 8.49
N PHE A 47 7.95 -1.91 9.66
CA PHE A 47 9.08 -1.36 10.41
C PHE A 47 8.91 0.08 10.92
N ILE A 48 7.71 0.66 10.83
CA ILE A 48 7.39 1.92 11.48
C ILE A 48 6.89 1.65 12.89
N ARG A 49 7.62 2.14 13.91
CA ARG A 49 7.38 1.81 15.33
C ARG A 49 6.62 2.86 16.14
N ALA A 50 6.39 4.03 15.57
CA ALA A 50 5.67 5.11 16.22
C ALA A 50 4.88 5.93 15.20
N THR A 51 3.76 6.48 15.64
CA THR A 51 3.06 7.57 14.96
C THR A 51 3.82 8.88 15.18
N PRO A 52 3.54 9.93 14.38
CA PRO A 52 4.24 11.19 14.52
C PRO A 52 4.04 11.81 15.91
N ASP A 53 5.10 12.37 16.49
CA ASP A 53 5.08 12.93 17.86
C ASP A 53 5.10 14.46 17.88
N GLY A 54 5.23 15.09 16.71
CA GLY A 54 5.31 16.54 16.53
C GLY A 54 6.71 17.09 16.72
N THR A 55 7.75 16.25 16.81
CA THR A 55 9.14 16.68 16.77
C THR A 55 9.70 16.78 15.35
N GLU A 56 8.97 16.26 14.36
CA GLU A 56 9.35 16.24 12.96
C GLU A 56 9.42 17.66 12.36
N GLU A 57 10.44 17.91 11.54
CA GLU A 57 10.63 19.17 10.84
C GLU A 57 11.45 18.99 9.56
N GLY A 58 11.35 19.93 8.62
CA GLY A 58 12.21 20.00 7.44
C GLY A 58 11.48 19.90 6.10
N ASP A 59 12.27 19.86 5.03
CA ASP A 59 11.81 19.78 3.65
C ASP A 59 12.03 18.37 3.08
N TYR A 60 10.99 17.82 2.47
CA TYR A 60 10.96 16.46 1.98
C TYR A 60 10.34 16.39 0.59
N LEU A 61 10.79 15.43 -0.20
CA LEU A 61 10.06 14.96 -1.37
C LEU A 61 9.17 13.80 -0.95
N ALA A 62 7.97 13.72 -1.52
CA ALA A 62 7.17 12.51 -1.47
C ALA A 62 6.85 12.05 -2.89
N LEU A 63 7.03 10.76 -3.14
CA LEU A 63 6.65 10.09 -4.36
C LEU A 63 5.56 9.10 -4.03
N ASP A 64 4.47 9.13 -4.77
CA ASP A 64 3.35 8.23 -4.56
C ASP A 64 3.00 7.51 -5.86
N LEU A 65 3.10 6.19 -5.78
CA LEU A 65 2.82 5.22 -6.82
C LEU A 65 1.91 4.14 -6.25
N GLY A 66 0.61 4.26 -6.53
CA GLY A 66 -0.38 3.31 -6.04
C GLY A 66 -1.53 3.00 -6.99
N GLY A 67 -1.45 3.48 -8.24
CA GLY A 67 -2.44 3.28 -9.29
C GLY A 67 -1.92 3.79 -10.63
N THR A 68 -2.81 4.21 -11.53
CA THR A 68 -2.45 4.71 -12.87
C THR A 68 -1.81 6.10 -12.88
N ASN A 69 -1.70 6.76 -11.72
CA ASN A 69 -1.11 8.08 -11.58
C ASN A 69 0.13 8.02 -10.68
N LEU A 70 1.19 8.68 -11.13
CA LEU A 70 2.37 8.99 -10.34
C LEU A 70 2.25 10.42 -9.82
N ARG A 71 2.40 10.60 -8.50
CA ARG A 71 2.34 11.91 -7.85
C ARG A 71 3.68 12.23 -7.20
N VAL A 72 4.18 13.43 -7.43
CA VAL A 72 5.37 13.97 -6.77
C VAL A 72 4.96 15.19 -5.95
N PHE A 73 5.40 15.25 -4.71
CA PHE A 73 5.15 16.34 -3.79
C PHE A 73 6.46 16.91 -3.26
N HIS A 74 6.48 18.21 -3.03
CA HIS A 74 7.41 18.87 -2.14
C HIS A 74 6.63 19.28 -0.90
N VAL A 75 7.01 18.75 0.26
CA VAL A 75 6.33 18.99 1.53
C VAL A 75 7.29 19.58 2.54
N ARG A 76 6.80 20.54 3.30
CA ARG A 76 7.50 21.15 4.43
C ARG A 76 6.79 20.81 5.72
N VAL A 77 7.48 20.17 6.64
CA VAL A 77 6.98 19.89 7.99
C VAL A 77 7.39 21.05 8.90
N VAL A 78 6.40 21.78 9.43
CA VAL A 78 6.61 22.93 10.31
C VAL A 78 6.23 22.52 11.74
N LYS A 79 7.26 22.30 12.55
CA LYS A 79 7.15 21.81 13.93
C LYS A 79 6.29 22.69 14.82
N GLU A 80 6.48 24.01 14.78
CA GLU A 80 5.78 24.96 15.65
C GLU A 80 4.27 24.95 15.43
N LYS A 81 3.84 24.64 14.21
CA LYS A 81 2.42 24.62 13.82
C LYS A 81 1.82 23.22 13.84
N ARG A 82 2.63 22.18 14.05
CA ARG A 82 2.25 20.77 13.81
C ARG A 82 1.52 20.63 12.47
N GLU A 83 2.08 21.27 11.44
CA GLU A 83 1.47 21.34 10.12
C GLU A 83 2.41 20.77 9.05
N VAL A 84 1.85 19.98 8.14
CA VAL A 84 2.51 19.58 6.89
C VAL A 84 2.00 20.49 5.80
N LEU A 85 2.87 21.36 5.29
CA LEU A 85 2.60 22.26 4.20
C LEU A 85 2.95 21.58 2.88
N MET A 86 1.95 21.41 2.01
CA MET A 86 2.19 21.00 0.63
C MET A 86 2.67 22.22 -0.16
N MET A 87 3.98 22.31 -0.38
CA MET A 87 4.61 23.43 -1.08
C MET A 87 4.31 23.38 -2.57
N ASP A 88 4.44 22.18 -3.15
CA ASP A 88 4.14 21.92 -4.56
C ASP A 88 3.73 20.47 -4.77
N SER A 89 2.96 20.23 -5.83
CA SER A 89 2.65 18.90 -6.30
C SER A 89 2.64 18.84 -7.83
N LYS A 90 2.83 17.62 -8.36
CA LYS A 90 2.66 17.32 -9.77
C LYS A 90 2.17 15.88 -9.92
N THR A 91 1.09 15.72 -10.67
CA THR A 91 0.52 14.42 -11.03
C THR A 91 0.75 14.16 -12.51
N CYS A 92 1.09 12.91 -12.84
CA CYS A 92 1.15 12.45 -14.22
C CYS A 92 0.56 11.05 -14.33
N SER A 93 -0.14 10.79 -15.43
CA SER A 93 -0.61 9.44 -15.73
C SER A 93 0.57 8.58 -16.18
N ILE A 94 0.52 7.29 -15.85
CA ILE A 94 1.49 6.30 -16.30
C ILE A 94 0.88 5.58 -17.51
N PRO A 95 1.52 5.63 -18.69
CA PRO A 95 1.01 4.93 -19.85
C PRO A 95 0.91 3.42 -19.60
N GLN A 96 -0.14 2.77 -20.09
CA GLN A 96 -0.35 1.33 -19.91
C GLN A 96 0.84 0.49 -20.40
N LYS A 97 1.50 0.92 -21.49
CA LYS A 97 2.72 0.28 -22.00
C LYS A 97 3.89 0.27 -21.00
N ILE A 98 3.94 1.26 -20.10
CA ILE A 98 4.96 1.34 -19.03
C ILE A 98 4.53 0.44 -17.86
N MET A 99 3.24 0.42 -17.52
CA MET A 99 2.70 -0.44 -16.44
C MET A 99 2.81 -1.95 -16.73
N LEU A 100 2.86 -2.34 -18.00
CA LEU A 100 2.98 -3.73 -18.46
C LEU A 100 4.36 -4.02 -19.10
N GLY A 101 5.27 -3.05 -19.04
CA GLY A 101 6.58 -3.12 -19.70
C GLY A 101 7.69 -3.66 -18.79
N PRO A 102 8.96 -3.53 -19.20
CA PRO A 102 10.09 -3.83 -18.33
C PRO A 102 10.14 -2.92 -17.10
N GLY A 103 10.52 -3.47 -15.95
CA GLY A 103 10.70 -2.71 -14.72
C GLY A 103 11.63 -1.51 -14.88
N GLU A 104 12.72 -1.68 -15.62
CA GLU A 104 13.65 -0.59 -15.94
C GLU A 104 12.95 0.63 -16.54
N GLN A 105 12.02 0.43 -17.48
CA GLN A 105 11.27 1.53 -18.10
C GLN A 105 10.34 2.23 -17.09
N LEU A 106 9.74 1.49 -16.16
CA LEU A 106 8.93 2.08 -15.09
C LEU A 106 9.77 2.98 -14.19
N PHE A 107 10.91 2.48 -13.68
CA PHE A 107 11.74 3.25 -12.76
C PHE A 107 12.45 4.42 -13.46
N ASP A 108 12.84 4.27 -14.73
CA ASP A 108 13.35 5.38 -15.54
C ASP A 108 12.27 6.46 -15.78
N TYR A 109 11.03 6.05 -16.04
CA TYR A 109 9.89 6.97 -16.14
C TYR A 109 9.68 7.76 -14.84
N ILE A 110 9.77 7.09 -13.69
CA ILE A 110 9.67 7.73 -12.37
C ILE A 110 10.81 8.74 -12.16
N ALA A 111 12.06 8.35 -12.44
CA ALA A 111 13.22 9.20 -12.30
C ALA A 111 13.17 10.45 -13.22
N GLU A 112 12.67 10.28 -14.44
CA GLU A 112 12.43 11.39 -15.37
C GLU A 112 11.35 12.35 -14.84
N HIS A 113 10.28 11.85 -14.22
CA HIS A 113 9.23 12.71 -13.67
C HIS A 113 9.69 13.48 -12.43
N LEU A 114 10.43 12.82 -11.54
CA LEU A 114 11.10 13.46 -10.40
C LEU A 114 12.02 14.60 -10.87
N SER A 115 12.83 14.36 -11.90
CA SER A 115 13.66 15.40 -12.53
C SER A 115 12.88 16.62 -12.99
N LYS A 116 11.84 16.37 -13.80
CA LYS A 116 11.03 17.44 -14.38
C LYS A 116 10.38 18.25 -13.27
N PHE A 117 9.95 17.59 -12.19
CA PHE A 117 9.42 18.26 -11.00
C PHE A 117 10.49 19.13 -10.35
N LEU A 118 11.66 18.58 -10.00
CA LEU A 118 12.74 19.33 -9.36
C LEU A 118 13.20 20.53 -10.20
N LYS A 119 13.35 20.36 -11.51
CA LYS A 119 13.70 21.45 -12.43
C LYS A 119 12.62 22.53 -12.47
N SER A 120 11.34 22.14 -12.49
CA SER A 120 10.22 23.10 -12.54
C SER A 120 10.04 23.92 -11.26
N ARG A 121 10.62 23.47 -10.14
CA ARG A 121 10.51 24.11 -8.82
C ARG A 121 11.84 24.69 -8.32
N ASP A 122 12.86 24.75 -9.19
CA ASP A 122 14.20 25.22 -8.85
C ASP A 122 14.87 24.47 -7.67
N LEU A 123 14.59 23.17 -7.57
CA LEU A 123 15.10 22.27 -6.52
C LEU A 123 16.27 21.40 -6.99
N LYS A 124 16.73 21.53 -8.25
CA LYS A 124 17.70 20.61 -8.87
C LYS A 124 19.07 20.58 -8.16
N GLY A 125 19.46 21.67 -7.49
CA GLY A 125 20.69 21.76 -6.70
C GLY A 125 20.57 21.25 -5.27
N GLN A 126 19.37 20.88 -4.82
CA GLN A 126 19.11 20.42 -3.47
C GLN A 126 19.06 18.89 -3.43
N THR A 127 19.61 18.30 -2.36
CA THR A 127 19.50 16.86 -2.10
C THR A 127 18.54 16.66 -0.94
N LEU A 128 17.28 16.40 -1.25
CA LEU A 128 16.21 16.23 -0.26
C LEU A 128 15.99 14.73 0.08
N PRO A 129 15.58 14.40 1.31
CA PRO A 129 15.06 13.07 1.63
C PRO A 129 13.78 12.78 0.84
N LEU A 130 13.57 11.52 0.47
CA LEU A 130 12.43 11.07 -0.31
C LEU A 130 11.60 10.04 0.49
N GLY A 131 10.34 10.37 0.77
CA GLY A 131 9.32 9.39 1.11
C GLY A 131 8.78 8.74 -0.15
N PHE A 132 8.80 7.41 -0.25
CA PHE A 132 8.26 6.66 -1.38
C PHE A 132 7.06 5.83 -0.94
N THR A 133 5.86 6.36 -1.18
CA THR A 133 4.62 5.62 -1.04
C THR A 133 4.47 4.67 -2.22
N PHE A 134 4.59 3.37 -1.95
CA PHE A 134 4.54 2.31 -2.94
C PHE A 134 3.42 1.33 -2.54
N SER A 135 2.26 1.47 -3.16
CA SER A 135 1.02 0.81 -2.73
C SER A 135 0.86 -0.60 -3.29
N PHE A 136 1.90 -1.41 -3.19
CA PHE A 136 1.90 -2.81 -3.59
C PHE A 136 2.42 -3.68 -2.44
N PRO A 137 2.03 -4.96 -2.40
CA PRO A 137 2.51 -5.88 -1.37
C PRO A 137 4.03 -6.05 -1.42
N CYS A 138 4.72 -5.69 -0.33
CA CYS A 138 6.17 -5.81 -0.20
C CYS A 138 6.58 -6.58 1.07
N GLU A 139 7.61 -7.41 0.97
CA GLU A 139 8.26 -8.09 2.09
C GLU A 139 9.59 -7.40 2.44
N GLN A 140 10.13 -7.67 3.63
CA GLN A 140 11.48 -7.24 4.04
C GLN A 140 11.77 -5.75 3.76
N LYS A 141 10.79 -4.89 4.07
CA LYS A 141 10.77 -3.43 3.84
C LYS A 141 10.51 -2.98 2.40
N SER A 142 11.04 -3.65 1.37
CA SER A 142 10.94 -3.12 -0.01
C SER A 142 11.00 -4.16 -1.14
N ILE A 143 10.96 -5.45 -0.83
CA ILE A 143 10.96 -6.50 -1.86
C ILE A 143 9.54 -6.70 -2.36
N LEU A 144 9.27 -6.43 -3.64
CA LEU A 144 7.94 -6.62 -4.21
C LEU A 144 7.54 -8.10 -4.21
N ILE A 145 6.39 -8.43 -3.64
CA ILE A 145 5.84 -9.81 -3.63
C ILE A 145 5.06 -10.10 -4.90
N SER A 146 4.17 -9.19 -5.29
CA SER A 146 3.29 -9.37 -6.44
C SER A 146 2.75 -8.04 -6.91
N TRP A 147 2.54 -7.89 -8.22
CA TRP A 147 1.84 -6.73 -8.74
C TRP A 147 0.32 -6.83 -8.53
N THR A 148 -0.33 -5.69 -8.42
CA THR A 148 -1.79 -5.52 -8.34
C THR A 148 -2.22 -4.31 -9.16
N LYS A 149 -3.52 -3.97 -9.20
CA LYS A 149 -4.02 -2.69 -9.76
C LYS A 149 -3.63 -2.45 -11.23
N GLY A 150 -3.60 -3.53 -12.02
CA GLY A 150 -3.26 -3.50 -13.44
C GLY A 150 -1.77 -3.32 -13.79
N PHE A 151 -0.86 -3.32 -12.80
CA PHE A 151 0.57 -3.40 -13.07
C PHE A 151 1.00 -4.84 -13.35
N ASN A 152 1.99 -5.01 -14.22
CA ASN A 152 2.66 -6.29 -14.44
C ASN A 152 4.05 -6.08 -15.03
N CYS A 153 4.88 -5.24 -14.39
CA CYS A 153 6.21 -4.94 -14.92
C CYS A 153 7.18 -6.13 -14.73
N SER A 154 7.82 -6.57 -15.81
CA SER A 154 8.75 -7.70 -15.76
C SER A 154 10.05 -7.34 -15.03
N GLY A 155 10.59 -8.27 -14.23
CA GLY A 155 11.87 -8.10 -13.55
C GLY A 155 11.82 -7.24 -12.27
N VAL A 156 10.63 -6.99 -11.71
CA VAL A 156 10.48 -6.23 -10.45
C VAL A 156 10.05 -7.12 -9.29
N VAL A 157 9.23 -8.14 -9.52
CA VAL A 157 8.83 -9.10 -8.48
C VAL A 157 10.08 -9.80 -7.93
N GLY A 158 10.18 -9.87 -6.59
CA GLY A 158 11.35 -10.38 -5.88
C GLY A 158 12.54 -9.41 -5.82
N GLN A 159 12.39 -8.17 -6.29
CA GLN A 159 13.45 -7.15 -6.24
C GLN A 159 13.13 -6.05 -5.22
N ASP A 160 14.19 -5.49 -4.64
CA ASP A 160 14.12 -4.29 -3.81
C ASP A 160 13.78 -3.05 -4.65
N VAL A 161 12.56 -2.53 -4.51
CA VAL A 161 12.07 -1.39 -5.30
C VAL A 161 12.76 -0.07 -4.95
N VAL A 162 13.29 0.08 -3.74
CA VAL A 162 14.08 1.25 -3.35
C VAL A 162 15.42 1.22 -4.07
N ARG A 163 16.04 0.05 -4.18
CA ARG A 163 17.26 -0.13 -4.98
C ARG A 163 17.00 0.20 -6.46
N LEU A 164 15.94 -0.35 -7.05
CA LEU A 164 15.60 -0.09 -8.45
C LEU A 164 15.36 1.40 -8.74
N LEU A 165 14.68 2.11 -7.83
CA LEU A 165 14.50 3.55 -7.92
C LEU A 165 15.84 4.29 -7.85
N LYS A 166 16.71 3.96 -6.88
CA LYS A 166 18.04 4.59 -6.75
C LYS A 166 18.91 4.36 -7.98
N GLU A 167 18.87 3.16 -8.55
CA GLU A 167 19.60 2.84 -9.79
C GLU A 167 19.10 3.67 -10.98
N ALA A 168 17.78 3.85 -11.13
CA ALA A 168 17.22 4.70 -12.18
C ALA A 168 17.64 6.18 -12.03
N ILE A 169 17.62 6.69 -10.80
CA ILE A 169 18.10 8.04 -10.49
C ILE A 169 19.58 8.18 -10.84
N HIS A 170 20.38 7.18 -10.49
CA HIS A 170 21.81 7.15 -10.78
C HIS A 170 22.10 7.08 -12.29
N ARG A 171 21.42 6.19 -13.03
CA ARG A 171 21.52 6.11 -14.51
C ARG A 171 21.23 7.45 -15.18
N ARG A 172 20.30 8.23 -14.62
CA ARG A 172 19.95 9.57 -15.14
C ARG A 172 21.05 10.60 -14.90
N GLY A 173 21.63 10.61 -13.70
CA GLY A 173 22.89 11.29 -13.39
C GLY A 173 22.87 12.82 -13.20
N ASP A 174 21.75 13.51 -13.37
CA ASP A 174 21.66 14.98 -13.26
C ASP A 174 20.87 15.49 -12.06
N TYR A 175 20.60 14.64 -11.06
CA TYR A 175 20.13 15.04 -9.72
C TYR A 175 20.44 13.95 -8.69
N GLY A 176 20.37 14.29 -7.40
CA GLY A 176 20.53 13.36 -6.29
C GLY A 176 19.34 13.41 -5.32
N ILE A 177 19.19 12.36 -4.54
CA ILE A 177 18.31 12.28 -3.37
C ILE A 177 19.12 11.77 -2.18
N SER A 178 18.76 12.17 -0.96
CA SER A 178 19.53 11.85 0.25
C SER A 178 19.24 10.41 0.72
N SER A 179 18.11 10.23 1.40
CA SER A 179 17.62 8.96 1.89
C SER A 179 16.28 8.64 1.23
N VAL A 180 15.93 7.35 1.19
CA VAL A 180 14.62 6.89 0.73
C VAL A 180 13.99 6.08 1.85
N ALA A 181 12.82 6.51 2.30
CA ALA A 181 11.97 5.75 3.21
C ALA A 181 10.74 5.29 2.43
N MET A 182 10.48 3.98 2.40
CA MET A 182 9.33 3.42 1.69
C MET A 182 8.18 3.14 2.66
N ALA A 183 6.94 3.39 2.24
CA ALA A 183 5.74 3.04 3.00
C ALA A 183 4.61 2.61 2.06
N ASN A 184 3.63 1.86 2.58
CA ASN A 184 2.37 1.61 1.89
C ASN A 184 1.45 2.84 1.99
N ASP A 185 0.47 3.01 1.09
CA ASP A 185 -0.46 4.15 1.12
C ASP A 185 -1.36 4.17 2.35
N THR A 186 -1.79 3.02 2.85
CA THR A 186 -2.56 2.94 4.10
C THR A 186 -1.76 3.52 5.26
N VAL A 187 -0.47 3.17 5.34
CA VAL A 187 0.47 3.66 6.34
C VAL A 187 0.70 5.16 6.18
N GLY A 188 0.96 5.64 4.97
CA GLY A 188 1.08 7.08 4.70
C GLY A 188 -0.19 7.86 5.08
N THR A 189 -1.36 7.29 4.82
CA THR A 189 -2.67 7.87 5.19
C THR A 189 -2.82 7.94 6.71
N MET A 190 -2.50 6.87 7.44
CA MET A 190 -2.52 6.85 8.89
C MET A 190 -1.57 7.89 9.47
N MET A 191 -0.31 7.95 8.99
CA MET A 191 0.70 8.89 9.48
C MET A 191 0.30 10.35 9.22
N SER A 192 -0.26 10.64 8.05
CA SER A 192 -0.75 11.98 7.73
C SER A 192 -1.90 12.43 8.65
N CYS A 193 -2.77 11.50 9.06
CA CYS A 193 -3.82 11.78 10.04
C CYS A 193 -3.24 11.90 11.45
N GLY A 194 -2.36 10.96 11.82
CA GLY A 194 -1.66 10.86 13.10
C GLY A 194 -0.88 12.12 13.49
N TYR A 195 -0.34 12.84 12.51
CA TYR A 195 0.34 14.11 12.74
C TYR A 195 -0.58 15.22 13.27
N ARG A 196 -1.88 15.18 12.92
CA ARG A 196 -2.90 16.11 13.45
C ARG A 196 -3.63 15.55 14.66
N ASP A 197 -3.93 14.26 14.64
CA ASP A 197 -4.65 13.54 15.68
C ASP A 197 -3.85 12.32 16.16
N GLN A 198 -3.21 12.46 17.32
CA GLN A 198 -2.37 11.41 17.91
C GLN A 198 -3.15 10.16 18.33
N SER A 199 -4.49 10.18 18.30
CA SER A 199 -5.31 8.98 18.53
C SER A 199 -5.50 8.11 17.28
N CYS A 200 -5.04 8.58 16.11
CA CYS A 200 -5.17 7.84 14.85
C CYS A 200 -4.16 6.69 14.78
N GLU A 201 -4.66 5.47 14.98
CA GLU A 201 -3.87 4.23 14.93
C GLU A 201 -4.32 3.25 13.84
N ILE A 202 -5.22 3.69 12.94
CA ILE A 202 -5.72 2.91 11.81
C ILE A 202 -5.71 3.79 10.55
N GLY A 203 -5.14 3.26 9.46
CA GLY A 203 -5.24 3.82 8.12
C GLY A 203 -6.04 2.90 7.23
N MET A 204 -6.90 3.45 6.38
CA MET A 204 -7.74 2.67 5.48
C MET A 204 -7.83 3.34 4.11
N ILE A 205 -7.71 2.53 3.06
CA ILE A 205 -7.93 2.94 1.67
C ILE A 205 -9.14 2.19 1.14
N ILE A 206 -10.08 2.94 0.56
CA ILE A 206 -11.22 2.44 -0.20
C ILE A 206 -11.24 3.21 -1.53
N GLY A 207 -10.71 2.60 -2.59
CA GLY A 207 -10.57 3.21 -3.91
C GLY A 207 -10.52 2.15 -5.01
N THR A 208 -9.58 2.25 -5.96
CA THR A 208 -9.34 1.20 -6.97
C THR A 208 -9.12 -0.17 -6.33
N GLY A 209 -8.47 -0.19 -5.16
CA GLY A 209 -8.44 -1.33 -4.27
C GLY A 209 -8.84 -0.94 -2.85
N THR A 210 -8.91 -1.94 -1.97
CA THR A 210 -9.08 -1.73 -0.54
C THR A 210 -7.93 -2.34 0.24
N ASN A 211 -7.45 -1.61 1.25
CA ASN A 211 -6.44 -2.07 2.18
C ASN A 211 -6.56 -1.33 3.52
N ALA A 212 -5.97 -1.88 4.58
CA ALA A 212 -5.84 -1.21 5.87
C ALA A 212 -4.46 -1.42 6.50
N CYS A 213 -4.11 -0.53 7.42
CA CYS A 213 -3.02 -0.71 8.35
C CYS A 213 -3.44 -0.30 9.75
N TYR A 214 -2.74 -0.78 10.76
CA TYR A 214 -2.93 -0.34 12.15
C TYR A 214 -1.66 -0.50 12.98
N MET A 215 -1.60 0.13 14.15
CA MET A 215 -0.53 -0.09 15.13
C MET A 215 -0.78 -1.36 15.95
N GLU A 216 0.11 -2.34 15.83
CA GLU A 216 0.07 -3.61 16.57
C GLU A 216 1.14 -3.64 17.66
N GLU A 217 0.87 -4.38 18.74
CA GLU A 217 1.83 -4.68 19.81
C GLU A 217 2.92 -5.64 19.30
N MET A 218 4.20 -5.30 19.50
CA MET A 218 5.33 -6.10 19.00
C MET A 218 5.29 -7.56 19.48
N LYS A 219 4.82 -7.83 20.70
CA LYS A 219 4.63 -9.19 21.23
C LYS A 219 3.72 -10.07 20.36
N ASN A 220 2.84 -9.50 19.55
CA ASN A 220 1.96 -10.24 18.64
C ASN A 220 2.61 -10.49 17.27
N VAL A 221 3.63 -9.71 16.89
CA VAL A 221 4.28 -9.76 15.58
C VAL A 221 5.39 -10.81 15.57
N LYS A 222 5.04 -12.10 15.43
CA LYS A 222 6.03 -13.19 15.54
C LYS A 222 7.07 -13.19 14.41
N ARG A 223 6.79 -12.48 13.31
CA ARG A 223 7.68 -12.34 12.15
C ARG A 223 8.91 -11.45 12.36
N VAL A 224 8.94 -10.68 13.45
CA VAL A 224 10.01 -9.72 13.74
C VAL A 224 10.55 -10.00 15.14
N GLU A 225 11.87 -9.98 15.29
CA GLU A 225 12.50 -10.14 16.61
C GLU A 225 12.21 -8.93 17.52
N GLY A 226 11.95 -9.25 18.80
CA GLY A 226 11.67 -8.28 19.86
C GLY A 226 10.18 -8.20 20.20
N GLU A 227 9.88 -7.95 21.48
CA GLU A 227 8.50 -7.88 21.99
C GLU A 227 8.11 -6.48 22.49
N ASP A 228 9.09 -5.56 22.57
CA ASP A 228 8.90 -4.23 23.15
C ASP A 228 8.37 -3.21 22.15
N GLY A 229 7.35 -2.46 22.58
CA GLY A 229 6.76 -1.37 21.82
C GLY A 229 5.76 -1.86 20.78
N ARG A 230 5.60 -1.06 19.72
CA ARG A 230 4.57 -1.26 18.71
C ARG A 230 5.15 -1.20 17.30
N MET A 231 4.44 -1.76 16.34
CA MET A 231 4.77 -1.67 14.93
C MET A 231 3.51 -1.50 14.10
N CYS A 232 3.54 -0.60 13.12
CA CYS A 232 2.49 -0.51 12.12
C CYS A 232 2.50 -1.77 11.24
N ILE A 233 1.35 -2.41 11.10
CA ILE A 233 1.13 -3.58 10.25
C ILE A 233 0.31 -3.16 9.04
N ASN A 234 0.80 -3.49 7.84
CA ASN A 234 0.02 -3.43 6.62
C ASN A 234 -0.73 -4.77 6.47
N THR A 235 -2.06 -4.75 6.55
CA THR A 235 -2.83 -6.01 6.59
C THR A 235 -2.78 -6.75 5.26
N GLU A 236 -2.74 -6.02 4.15
CA GLU A 236 -3.01 -6.56 2.80
C GLU A 236 -4.32 -7.36 2.79
N TRP A 237 -5.36 -6.84 3.46
CA TRP A 237 -6.64 -7.54 3.66
C TRP A 237 -7.40 -7.84 2.37
N GLY A 238 -6.93 -7.33 1.23
CA GLY A 238 -7.53 -7.61 -0.07
C GLY A 238 -7.42 -9.09 -0.43
N GLY A 239 -6.51 -9.84 0.19
CA GLY A 239 -6.41 -11.29 0.04
C GLY A 239 -7.39 -12.10 0.90
N PHE A 240 -8.21 -11.44 1.72
CA PHE A 240 -9.25 -12.11 2.50
C PHE A 240 -10.23 -12.88 1.59
N GLY A 241 -10.44 -14.16 1.89
CA GLY A 241 -11.26 -15.05 1.07
C GLY A 241 -10.54 -15.81 -0.03
N ASN A 242 -9.26 -15.55 -0.30
CA ASN A 242 -8.46 -16.27 -1.31
C ASN A 242 -8.34 -17.78 -1.00
N ASP A 243 -8.50 -18.18 0.25
CA ASP A 243 -8.50 -19.60 0.67
C ASP A 243 -9.88 -20.27 0.51
N GLY A 244 -10.84 -19.56 -0.09
CA GLY A 244 -12.23 -20.02 -0.26
C GLY A 244 -13.10 -19.85 0.98
N SER A 245 -12.62 -19.20 2.05
CA SER A 245 -13.37 -19.00 3.30
C SER A 245 -14.68 -18.21 3.13
N LEU A 246 -14.81 -17.41 2.07
CA LEU A 246 -16.04 -16.66 1.76
C LEU A 246 -17.03 -17.45 0.89
N GLY A 247 -16.61 -18.59 0.33
CA GLY A 247 -17.40 -19.40 -0.57
C GLY A 247 -18.38 -20.36 0.12
N ASP A 248 -19.04 -21.17 -0.70
CA ASP A 248 -20.22 -21.97 -0.36
C ASP A 248 -20.03 -22.94 0.80
N LYS A 249 -18.78 -23.38 1.03
CA LYS A 249 -18.44 -24.38 2.05
C LYS A 249 -18.22 -23.80 3.44
N LYS A 250 -18.19 -22.46 3.57
CA LYS A 250 -17.88 -21.80 4.84
C LYS A 250 -18.88 -20.67 5.11
N ILE A 251 -18.54 -19.41 4.79
CA ILE A 251 -19.43 -18.28 5.10
C ILE A 251 -20.59 -18.17 4.08
N ASN A 252 -20.36 -18.58 2.82
CA ASN A 252 -21.35 -18.58 1.74
C ASN A 252 -21.94 -17.18 1.47
N ILE A 253 -21.09 -16.22 1.11
CA ILE A 253 -21.49 -14.85 0.74
C ILE A 253 -21.20 -14.51 -0.73
N LEU A 254 -20.51 -15.40 -1.45
CA LEU A 254 -20.18 -15.19 -2.86
C LEU A 254 -21.38 -15.47 -3.76
N THR A 255 -21.71 -14.51 -4.62
CA THR A 255 -22.75 -14.66 -5.64
C THR A 255 -22.16 -15.12 -6.97
N ASP A 256 -23.03 -15.55 -7.89
CA ASP A 256 -22.60 -15.88 -9.26
C ASP A 256 -22.02 -14.67 -10.01
N PHE A 257 -22.37 -13.45 -9.59
CA PHE A 257 -21.81 -12.23 -10.15
C PHE A 257 -20.36 -12.05 -9.71
N ASP A 258 -20.06 -12.26 -8.43
CA ASP A 258 -18.69 -12.18 -7.90
C ASP A 258 -17.78 -13.19 -8.59
N ARG A 259 -18.25 -14.44 -8.75
CA ARG A 259 -17.52 -15.50 -9.47
C ARG A 259 -17.26 -15.11 -10.93
N LEU A 260 -18.23 -14.47 -11.61
CA LEU A 260 -18.06 -14.03 -12.99
C LEU A 260 -17.06 -12.89 -13.13
N VAL A 261 -17.04 -11.96 -12.17
CA VAL A 261 -16.05 -10.87 -12.12
C VAL A 261 -14.65 -11.43 -11.91
N ASP A 262 -14.49 -12.32 -10.93
CA ASP A 262 -13.20 -12.96 -10.64
C ASP A 262 -12.66 -13.76 -11.84
N GLN A 263 -13.51 -14.54 -12.51
CA GLN A 263 -13.15 -15.29 -13.73
C GLN A 263 -12.65 -14.42 -14.89
N LYS A 264 -13.06 -13.15 -14.94
CA LYS A 264 -12.67 -12.20 -15.99
C LYS A 264 -11.56 -11.25 -15.56
N SER A 265 -11.09 -11.35 -14.32
CA SER A 265 -10.03 -10.51 -13.78
C SER A 265 -8.65 -10.95 -14.26
N ILE A 266 -7.65 -10.08 -14.11
CA ILE A 266 -6.24 -10.40 -14.40
C ILE A 266 -5.69 -11.40 -13.35
N ASN A 267 -6.22 -11.37 -12.13
CA ASN A 267 -5.72 -12.11 -10.97
C ASN A 267 -6.73 -13.17 -10.50
N HIS A 268 -7.15 -14.08 -11.39
CA HIS A 268 -8.17 -15.08 -11.09
C HIS A 268 -7.90 -15.86 -9.78
N GLY A 269 -8.88 -15.92 -8.90
CA GLY A 269 -8.80 -16.62 -7.61
C GLY A 269 -8.07 -15.84 -6.51
N HIS A 270 -7.57 -14.64 -6.82
CA HIS A 270 -6.88 -13.77 -5.87
C HIS A 270 -7.47 -12.37 -5.89
N TYR A 271 -7.63 -11.78 -4.71
CA TYR A 271 -8.06 -10.38 -4.60
C TYR A 271 -9.42 -10.14 -5.27
N MET A 272 -10.40 -11.03 -5.05
CA MET A 272 -11.72 -11.04 -5.72
C MET A 272 -12.48 -9.69 -5.67
N TYR A 273 -12.12 -8.79 -4.76
CA TYR A 273 -12.75 -7.48 -4.55
C TYR A 273 -11.85 -6.28 -4.85
N VAL A 274 -10.64 -6.49 -5.36
CA VAL A 274 -9.65 -5.44 -5.63
C VAL A 274 -9.31 -5.44 -7.11
N GLY A 275 -9.69 -4.36 -7.81
CA GLY A 275 -9.46 -4.17 -9.24
C GLY A 275 -8.02 -3.84 -9.61
#